data_AF-A0A2K3M8J1-F1
#
_entry.id   AF-A0A2K3M8J1-F1
#
_cell.length_a   1.000
_cell.length_b   1.000
_cell.length_c   1.000
_cell.angle_alpha   90.00
_cell.angle_beta   90.00
_cell.angle_gamma   90.00
#
_symmetry.space_group_name_H-M   'P 1'
#
loop_
_entity.id
_entity.type
_entity.pdbx_description
1 polymer ?
#
loop_
_entity_poly.entity_id
_entity_poly.type
_entity_poly.pdbx_seq_one_letter_code
_entity_poly.pdbx_strand_id
1 'polypeptide(L)'
;MLQVLVSIQGLILNAKPYFNEPGYASTSGTQNGEAQSLKYNENTFILSVRTMMYTMKKPPKNFENLVVGHFYSRAHDILASCKAYMEGVQLVGCFVKGGVRDVKKRGRKGSDRFKAALLECVKLLVQDFEKIGVKDCQKFMSPTSLKQTTQKTYMKPTTSKPTPLKPAPPKPRTTGGTKWLNF
;
A
#
# COMPACT_ATOMS: atom_id res chain seq x y z
N MET A 1 14.05 -31.00 -12.96
CA MET A 1 14.16 -30.25 -11.67
C MET A 1 13.75 -28.78 -11.76
N LEU A 2 14.12 -28.03 -12.82
CA LEU A 2 13.69 -26.63 -12.96
C LEU A 2 12.16 -26.43 -12.93
N GLN A 3 11.40 -27.33 -13.59
CA GLN A 3 9.94 -27.28 -13.62
C GLN A 3 9.28 -27.36 -12.24
N VAL A 4 9.87 -28.14 -11.32
CA VAL A 4 9.38 -28.24 -9.93
C VAL A 4 9.60 -26.91 -9.21
N LEU A 5 10.78 -26.29 -9.38
CA LEU A 5 11.08 -24.99 -8.75
C LEU A 5 10.18 -23.86 -9.29
N VAL A 6 9.93 -23.82 -10.60
CA VAL A 6 9.03 -22.83 -11.22
C VAL A 6 7.58 -23.03 -10.73
N SER A 7 7.14 -24.28 -10.56
CA SER A 7 5.80 -24.56 -10.02
C SER A 7 5.63 -24.09 -8.57
N ILE A 8 6.66 -24.22 -7.72
CA ILE A 8 6.63 -23.71 -6.33
C ILE A 8 6.51 -22.18 -6.31
N GLN A 9 7.28 -21.50 -7.17
CA GLN A 9 7.24 -20.02 -7.26
C GLN A 9 5.89 -19.50 -7.76
N GLY A 10 5.26 -20.20 -8.72
CA GLY A 10 3.98 -19.76 -9.30
C GLY A 10 2.75 -20.16 -8.49
N LEU A 11 2.75 -21.34 -7.88
CA LEU A 11 1.55 -21.91 -7.24
C LEU A 11 1.51 -21.66 -5.74
N ILE A 12 2.66 -21.72 -5.05
CA ILE A 12 2.72 -21.63 -3.59
C ILE A 12 3.05 -20.20 -3.13
N LEU A 13 4.02 -19.55 -3.78
CA LEU A 13 4.48 -18.20 -3.43
C LEU A 13 3.74 -17.10 -4.21
N ASN A 14 2.42 -17.22 -4.35
CA ASN A 14 1.63 -16.24 -5.06
C ASN A 14 1.27 -15.02 -4.18
N ALA A 15 0.71 -13.97 -4.80
CA ALA A 15 0.34 -12.73 -4.11
C ALA A 15 -0.83 -12.88 -3.11
N LYS A 16 -1.65 -13.94 -3.26
CA LYS A 16 -2.88 -14.16 -2.49
C LYS A 16 -3.07 -15.66 -2.15
N PRO A 17 -2.18 -16.24 -1.34
CA PRO A 17 -2.13 -17.68 -1.08
C PRO A 17 -3.41 -18.22 -0.43
N TYR A 18 -4.18 -17.36 0.25
CA TYR A 18 -5.48 -17.69 0.81
C TYR A 18 -6.44 -18.38 -0.19
N PHE A 19 -6.41 -17.99 -1.47
CA PHE A 19 -7.31 -18.56 -2.48
C PHE A 19 -6.83 -19.89 -3.05
N ASN A 20 -5.63 -20.36 -2.66
CA ASN A 20 -5.16 -21.70 -3.01
C ASN A 20 -5.83 -22.79 -2.16
N GLU A 21 -6.44 -22.40 -1.03
CA GLU A 21 -7.16 -23.33 -0.17
C GLU A 21 -8.44 -23.83 -0.87
N PRO A 22 -8.74 -25.14 -0.80
CA PRO A 22 -9.92 -25.70 -1.44
C PRO A 22 -11.19 -25.02 -0.91
N GLY A 23 -12.06 -24.61 -1.85
CA GLY A 23 -13.34 -23.96 -1.53
C GLY A 23 -13.29 -22.44 -1.39
N TYR A 24 -12.11 -21.81 -1.39
CA TYR A 24 -12.01 -20.35 -1.25
C TYR A 24 -11.90 -19.60 -2.57
N ALA A 25 -11.58 -20.26 -3.68
CA ALA A 25 -11.41 -19.65 -4.99
C ALA A 25 -12.63 -18.81 -5.44
N SER A 26 -13.84 -19.27 -5.16
CA SER A 26 -15.10 -18.58 -5.49
C SER A 26 -15.31 -17.29 -4.69
N THR A 27 -14.61 -17.12 -3.56
CA THR A 27 -14.70 -15.92 -2.71
C THR A 27 -13.74 -14.81 -3.14
N SER A 28 -12.90 -15.07 -4.15
CA SER A 28 -11.98 -14.07 -4.71
C SER A 28 -12.74 -12.86 -5.26
N GLY A 29 -12.23 -11.65 -5.00
CA GLY A 29 -12.91 -10.41 -5.37
C GLY A 29 -14.07 -9.99 -4.47
N THR A 30 -14.58 -10.87 -3.59
CA THR A 30 -15.59 -10.46 -2.59
C THR A 30 -14.95 -9.63 -1.48
N GLN A 31 -15.70 -8.70 -0.90
CA GLN A 31 -15.19 -7.86 0.19
C GLN A 31 -14.71 -8.70 1.39
N ASN A 32 -15.40 -9.80 1.71
CA ASN A 32 -15.03 -10.71 2.79
C ASN A 32 -13.78 -11.54 2.44
N GLY A 33 -13.74 -12.18 1.25
CA GLY A 33 -12.59 -12.96 0.81
C GLY A 33 -11.30 -12.13 0.72
N GLU A 34 -11.39 -10.89 0.24
CA GLU A 34 -10.25 -9.96 0.22
C GLU A 34 -9.78 -9.55 1.62
N ALA A 35 -10.67 -9.51 2.62
CA ALA A 35 -10.28 -9.22 4.01
C ALA A 35 -9.55 -10.41 4.64
N GLN A 36 -10.04 -11.63 4.40
CA GLN A 36 -9.40 -12.85 4.88
C GLN A 36 -8.06 -13.07 4.20
N SER A 37 -7.97 -12.82 2.89
CA SER A 37 -6.70 -12.88 2.16
C SER A 37 -5.66 -11.89 2.71
N LEU A 38 -6.05 -10.67 3.06
CA LEU A 38 -5.13 -9.71 3.67
C LEU A 38 -4.61 -10.20 5.02
N LYS A 39 -5.50 -10.69 5.90
CA LYS A 39 -5.13 -11.23 7.22
C LYS A 39 -4.21 -12.45 7.09
N TYR A 40 -4.47 -13.31 6.10
CA TYR A 40 -3.60 -14.44 5.79
C TYR A 40 -2.21 -13.96 5.37
N ASN A 41 -2.13 -13.01 4.44
CA ASN A 41 -0.87 -12.45 3.97
C ASN A 41 -0.06 -11.82 5.10
N GLU A 42 -0.69 -11.05 5.98
CA GLU A 42 -0.06 -10.45 7.16
C GLU A 42 0.59 -11.52 8.05
N ASN A 43 -0.14 -12.57 8.41
CA ASN A 43 0.38 -13.66 9.23
C ASN A 43 1.53 -14.40 8.53
N THR A 44 1.36 -14.74 7.25
CA THR A 44 2.36 -15.43 6.44
C THR A 44 3.64 -14.60 6.31
N PHE A 45 3.52 -13.27 6.20
CA PHE A 45 4.68 -12.38 6.16
C PHE A 45 5.45 -12.37 7.48
N ILE A 46 4.76 -12.28 8.63
CA ILE A 46 5.42 -12.38 9.94
C ILE A 46 6.15 -13.72 10.09
N LEU A 47 5.52 -14.83 9.68
CA LEU A 47 6.16 -16.14 9.68
C LEU A 47 7.39 -16.16 8.75
N SER A 48 7.30 -15.54 7.58
CA SER A 48 8.42 -15.43 6.64
C SER A 48 9.61 -14.69 7.26
N VAL A 49 9.39 -13.54 7.89
CA VAL A 49 10.46 -12.78 8.58
C VAL A 49 11.06 -13.59 9.73
N ARG A 50 10.24 -14.33 10.50
CA ARG A 50 10.73 -15.24 11.55
C ARG A 50 11.58 -16.37 10.99
N THR A 51 11.18 -16.95 9.86
CA THR A 51 11.95 -17.98 9.17
C THR A 51 13.28 -17.42 8.68
N MET A 52 13.33 -16.21 8.11
CA MET A 52 14.59 -15.56 7.73
C MET A 52 15.55 -15.44 8.92
N MET A 53 15.07 -14.96 10.07
CA MET A 53 15.86 -14.89 11.30
C MET A 53 16.37 -16.26 11.75
N TYR A 54 15.52 -17.29 11.68
CA TYR A 54 15.91 -18.65 12.02
C TYR A 54 17.00 -19.18 11.08
N THR A 55 16.83 -19.00 9.77
CA THR A 55 17.80 -19.44 8.75
C THR A 55 19.14 -18.74 8.91
N MET A 56 19.18 -17.46 9.28
CA MET A 56 20.43 -16.76 9.60
C MET A 56 21.12 -17.32 10.85
N LYS A 57 20.36 -17.71 11.87
CA LYS A 57 20.91 -18.27 13.13
C LYS A 57 21.37 -19.72 12.98
N LYS A 58 20.70 -20.49 12.13
CA LYS A 58 20.93 -21.91 11.90
C LYS A 58 20.93 -22.19 10.39
N PRO A 59 21.96 -21.74 9.67
CA PRO A 59 22.07 -22.03 8.25
C PRO A 59 22.12 -23.55 7.99
N PRO A 60 21.51 -24.04 6.91
CA PRO A 60 21.66 -25.43 6.49
C PRO A 60 23.14 -25.76 6.22
N LYS A 61 23.55 -26.99 6.56
CA LYS A 61 24.93 -27.45 6.34
C LYS A 61 25.34 -27.25 4.88
N ASN A 62 26.51 -26.66 4.66
CA ASN A 62 27.09 -26.32 3.36
C ASN A 62 26.40 -25.15 2.61
N PHE A 63 25.43 -24.47 3.24
CA PHE A 63 24.78 -23.28 2.69
C PHE A 63 25.05 -22.01 3.51
N GLU A 64 25.99 -22.06 4.46
CA GLU A 64 26.29 -20.97 5.40
C GLU A 64 26.66 -19.68 4.66
N ASN A 65 27.60 -19.77 3.71
CA ASN A 65 28.03 -18.62 2.92
C ASN A 65 26.91 -18.09 2.02
N LEU A 66 26.06 -18.97 1.49
CA LEU A 66 24.93 -18.58 0.64
C LEU A 66 23.88 -17.83 1.45
N VAL A 67 23.55 -18.33 2.64
CA VAL A 67 22.60 -17.69 3.56
C VAL A 67 23.12 -16.31 3.97
N VAL A 68 24.34 -16.24 4.48
CA VAL A 68 24.94 -14.98 4.93
C VAL A 68 25.05 -13.98 3.78
N GLY A 69 25.57 -14.40 2.62
CA GLY A 69 25.70 -13.55 1.44
C GLY A 69 24.35 -13.04 0.92
N HIS A 70 23.33 -13.90 0.88
CA HIS A 70 21.98 -13.52 0.46
C HIS A 70 21.39 -12.45 1.39
N PHE A 71 21.41 -12.69 2.69
CA PHE A 71 20.83 -11.77 3.66
C PHE A 71 21.64 -10.49 3.80
N TYR A 72 22.97 -10.56 3.66
CA TYR A 72 23.82 -9.36 3.62
C TYR A 72 23.44 -8.45 2.46
N SER A 73 23.30 -9.01 1.24
CA SER A 73 22.93 -8.23 0.05
C SER A 73 21.50 -7.71 0.08
N ARG A 74 20.57 -8.39 0.77
CA ARG A 74 19.13 -8.09 0.73
C ARG A 74 18.61 -7.40 1.99
N ALA A 75 19.43 -7.23 3.02
CA ALA A 75 19.01 -6.70 4.32
C ALA A 75 18.27 -5.36 4.21
N HIS A 76 18.81 -4.40 3.45
CA HIS A 76 18.18 -3.08 3.30
C HIS A 76 16.84 -3.15 2.56
N ASP A 77 16.71 -4.01 1.54
CA ASP A 77 15.46 -4.20 0.80
C ASP A 77 14.38 -4.87 1.66
N ILE A 78 14.79 -5.84 2.48
CA ILE A 78 13.89 -6.51 3.44
C ILE A 78 13.40 -5.50 4.47
N LEU A 79 14.30 -4.72 5.07
CA LEU A 79 13.93 -3.69 6.05
C LEU A 79 13.06 -2.58 5.44
N ALA A 80 13.36 -2.15 4.20
CA ALA A 80 12.54 -1.19 3.47
C ALA A 80 11.12 -1.71 3.23
N SER A 81 10.98 -2.99 2.88
CA SER A 81 9.68 -3.65 2.70
C SER A 81 8.91 -3.71 4.02
N CYS A 82 9.57 -4.09 5.13
CA CYS A 82 8.97 -4.08 6.46
C CYS A 82 8.48 -2.68 6.85
N LYS A 83 9.29 -1.66 6.61
CA LYS A 83 8.93 -0.26 6.88
C LYS A 83 7.71 0.18 6.06
N ALA A 84 7.69 -0.12 4.75
CA ALA A 84 6.56 0.22 3.88
C ALA A 84 5.24 -0.43 4.34
N TYR A 85 5.30 -1.67 4.83
CA TYR A 85 4.15 -2.37 5.39
C TYR A 85 3.69 -1.81 6.74
N MET A 86 4.62 -1.40 7.61
CA MET A 86 4.29 -0.73 8.88
C MET A 86 3.63 0.64 8.66
N GLU A 87 4.16 1.44 7.75
CA GLU A 87 3.64 2.76 7.39
C GLU A 87 2.31 2.66 6.60
N GLY A 88 1.96 1.47 6.13
CA GLY A 88 0.74 1.21 5.36
C GLY A 88 0.77 1.83 3.96
N VAL A 89 1.97 2.11 3.44
CA VAL A 89 2.21 2.62 2.08
C VAL A 89 1.91 1.52 1.06
N GLN A 90 2.16 0.27 1.41
CA GLN A 90 1.84 -0.92 0.62
C GLN A 90 1.15 -1.96 1.50
N LEU A 91 0.28 -2.77 0.89
CA LEU A 91 -0.29 -3.94 1.55
C LEU A 91 0.52 -5.17 1.21
N VAL A 92 0.63 -6.10 2.15
CA VAL A 92 1.35 -7.36 1.95
C VAL A 92 0.73 -8.13 0.77
N GLY A 93 1.53 -8.39 -0.26
CA GLY A 93 1.10 -9.08 -1.47
C GLY A 93 0.38 -8.21 -2.51
N CYS A 94 0.27 -6.90 -2.30
CA CYS A 94 -0.33 -6.01 -3.31
C CYS A 94 0.74 -5.46 -4.26
N PHE A 95 0.80 -5.95 -5.49
CA PHE A 95 1.60 -5.36 -6.55
C PHE A 95 0.87 -4.14 -7.12
N VAL A 96 1.42 -2.94 -6.97
CA VAL A 96 0.87 -1.73 -7.63
C VAL A 96 1.23 -1.81 -9.11
N LYS A 97 0.39 -2.48 -9.90
CA LYS A 97 0.45 -2.37 -11.37
C LYS A 97 -0.09 -0.99 -11.74
N GLY A 98 0.75 -0.16 -12.34
CA GLY A 98 0.41 1.21 -12.75
C GLY A 98 -0.92 1.27 -13.51
N GLY A 99 -1.80 2.16 -13.08
CA GLY A 99 -3.12 2.38 -13.67
C GLY A 99 -4.01 3.16 -12.73
N VAL A 100 -4.21 4.44 -13.06
CA VAL A 100 -5.07 5.41 -12.36
C VAL A 100 -6.42 4.77 -11.99
N ARG A 101 -6.73 4.74 -10.69
CA ARG A 101 -8.12 4.71 -10.22
C ARG A 101 -8.26 5.70 -9.07
N ASP A 102 -8.73 6.87 -9.47
CA ASP A 102 -9.35 7.88 -8.62
C ASP A 102 -10.69 7.32 -8.12
N VAL A 103 -10.64 6.60 -7.02
CA VAL A 103 -11.79 6.30 -6.18
C VAL A 103 -11.26 6.35 -4.76
N LYS A 104 -11.93 7.09 -3.87
CA LYS A 104 -11.71 7.09 -2.42
C LYS A 104 -11.75 5.65 -1.86
N LYS A 105 -10.69 4.87 -2.04
CA LYS A 105 -10.45 3.64 -1.31
C LYS A 105 -10.01 4.10 0.06
N ARG A 106 -10.92 4.00 1.03
CA ARG A 106 -10.56 3.82 2.44
C ARG A 106 -9.69 2.58 2.49
N GLY A 107 -8.40 2.75 2.18
CA GLY A 107 -7.44 1.67 2.00
C GLY A 107 -7.49 0.84 3.27
N ARG A 108 -7.77 -0.46 3.13
CA ARG A 108 -7.68 -1.39 4.25
C ARG A 108 -6.23 -1.38 4.69
N LYS A 109 -5.88 -0.51 5.64
CA LYS A 109 -4.55 -0.43 6.24
C LYS A 109 -4.29 -1.76 6.93
N GLY A 110 -3.02 -2.19 6.94
CA GLY A 110 -2.65 -3.40 7.65
C GLY A 110 -3.05 -3.32 9.13
N SER A 111 -3.39 -4.47 9.72
CA SER A 111 -3.88 -4.56 11.11
C SER A 111 -2.87 -3.97 12.09
N ASP A 112 -3.34 -3.25 13.13
CA ASP A 112 -2.46 -2.72 14.18
C ASP A 112 -1.68 -3.82 14.90
N ARG A 113 -2.30 -4.99 15.08
CA ARG A 113 -1.64 -6.19 15.62
C ARG A 113 -0.51 -6.67 14.72
N PHE A 114 -0.71 -6.63 13.41
CA PHE A 114 0.33 -6.98 12.43
C PHE A 114 1.49 -5.99 12.50
N LYS A 115 1.21 -4.69 12.53
CA LYS A 115 2.24 -3.64 12.61
C LYS A 115 3.07 -3.75 13.89
N ALA A 116 2.43 -4.01 15.03
CA ALA A 116 3.12 -4.24 16.29
C ALA A 116 4.01 -5.48 16.23
N ALA A 117 3.49 -6.61 15.73
CA ALA A 117 4.28 -7.83 15.58
C ALA A 117 5.45 -7.65 14.60
N LEU A 118 5.25 -6.89 13.53
CA LEU A 118 6.28 -6.58 12.54
C LEU A 118 7.37 -5.69 13.12
N LEU A 119 7.00 -4.67 13.92
CA LEU A 119 7.96 -3.83 14.62
C LEU A 119 8.87 -4.67 15.55
N GLU A 120 8.30 -5.61 16.30
CA GLU A 120 9.09 -6.53 17.14
C GLU A 120 10.01 -7.42 16.29
N CYS A 121 9.53 -7.92 15.15
CA CYS A 121 10.38 -8.68 14.24
C CYS A 121 11.50 -7.82 13.65
N VAL A 122 11.23 -6.56 13.27
CA VAL A 122 12.24 -5.64 12.71
C VAL A 122 13.34 -5.34 13.73
N LYS A 123 13.00 -5.14 15.01
CA LYS A 123 14.00 -4.96 16.09
C LYS A 123 14.99 -6.12 16.12
N LEU A 124 14.48 -7.35 16.12
CA LEU A 124 15.32 -8.56 16.15
C LEU A 124 16.09 -8.76 14.83
N LEU A 125 15.45 -8.45 13.70
CA LEU A 125 16.04 -8.60 12.38
C LEU A 125 17.22 -7.63 12.17
N VAL A 126 17.10 -6.40 12.66
CA VAL A 126 18.20 -5.41 12.65
C VAL A 126 19.39 -5.94 13.43
N GLN A 127 19.17 -6.49 14.64
CA GLN A 127 20.25 -7.09 15.43
C GLN A 127 20.91 -8.28 14.72
N ASP A 128 20.13 -9.14 14.07
CA ASP A 128 20.66 -10.28 13.33
C ASP A 128 21.42 -9.84 12.06
N PHE A 129 20.97 -8.77 11.38
CA PHE A 129 21.69 -8.18 10.24
C PHE A 129 22.99 -7.48 10.65
N GLU A 130 23.04 -6.82 11.80
CA GLU A 130 24.27 -6.23 12.32
C GLU A 130 25.31 -7.29 12.69
N LYS A 131 24.89 -8.45 13.22
CA LYS A 131 25.80 -9.58 13.52
C LYS A 131 26.47 -10.15 12.28
N ILE A 132 25.81 -10.11 11.12
CA ILE A 132 26.41 -10.53 9.84
C ILE A 132 27.18 -9.38 9.15
N GLY A 133 27.29 -8.21 9.78
CA GLY A 133 28.10 -7.09 9.32
C GLY A 133 27.38 -6.06 8.44
N VAL A 134 26.05 -6.11 8.34
CA VAL A 134 25.28 -5.10 7.58
C VAL A 134 25.22 -3.80 8.40
N LYS A 135 25.63 -2.70 7.77
CA LYS A 135 25.63 -1.35 8.37
C LYS A 135 24.31 -0.62 8.08
N ASP A 136 24.05 0.45 8.83
CA ASP A 136 22.93 1.38 8.62
C ASP A 136 21.52 0.76 8.70
N CYS A 137 21.35 -0.35 9.44
CA CYS A 137 20.06 -1.01 9.63
C CYS A 137 19.11 -0.24 10.57
N GLN A 138 19.67 0.52 11.53
CA GLN A 138 18.91 1.26 12.54
C GLN A 138 17.96 2.32 11.95
N LYS A 139 18.25 2.84 10.75
CA LYS A 139 17.40 3.85 10.06
C LYS A 139 15.98 3.38 9.76
N PHE A 140 15.73 2.07 9.83
CA PHE A 140 14.43 1.46 9.59
C PHE A 140 13.58 1.24 10.86
N MET A 141 14.13 1.53 12.05
CA MET A 141 13.45 1.32 13.33
C MET A 141 12.59 2.51 13.77
N SER A 142 12.81 3.70 13.21
CA SER A 142 11.97 4.85 13.51
C SER A 142 10.71 4.82 12.63
N PRO A 143 9.50 4.84 13.21
CA PRO A 143 8.33 5.27 12.46
C PRO A 143 8.64 6.71 12.04
N THR A 144 8.78 6.94 10.74
CA THR A 144 9.02 8.28 10.25
C THR A 144 7.87 9.13 10.77
N SER A 145 8.15 10.07 11.68
CA SER A 145 7.22 11.17 11.93
C SER A 145 6.98 11.78 10.57
N LEU A 146 5.77 11.61 10.05
CA LEU A 146 5.31 12.31 8.86
C LEU A 146 5.44 13.80 9.19
N LYS A 147 6.60 14.39 8.90
CA LYS A 147 6.65 15.79 8.54
C LYS A 147 5.80 15.83 7.29
N GLN A 148 4.53 16.21 7.49
CA GLN A 148 3.70 16.79 6.45
C GLN A 148 4.61 17.82 5.79
N THR A 149 5.11 17.52 4.60
CA THR A 149 5.68 18.55 3.77
C THR A 149 4.49 19.41 3.44
N THR A 150 4.34 20.48 4.23
CA THR A 150 3.47 21.60 3.94
C THR A 150 3.92 22.09 2.58
N GLN A 151 3.23 21.61 1.55
CA GLN A 151 3.32 22.20 0.23
C GLN A 151 2.80 23.63 0.45
N LYS A 152 3.72 24.60 0.51
CA LYS A 152 3.36 26.01 0.35
C LYS A 152 2.67 26.09 -1.00
N THR A 153 1.35 26.06 -0.98
CA THR A 153 0.52 26.41 -2.13
C THR A 153 0.84 27.87 -2.43
N TYR A 154 1.74 28.10 -3.38
CA TYR A 154 1.74 29.35 -4.12
C TYR A 154 0.38 29.42 -4.81
N MET A 155 -0.54 30.20 -4.25
CA MET A 155 -1.71 30.64 -4.98
C MET A 155 -1.21 31.48 -6.15
N LYS A 156 -1.25 30.92 -7.36
CA LYS A 156 -1.21 31.74 -8.57
C LYS A 156 -2.50 32.58 -8.58
N PRO A 157 -2.43 33.90 -8.77
CA PRO A 157 -3.61 34.70 -9.01
C PRO A 157 -4.25 34.23 -10.31
N THR A 158 -5.45 33.66 -10.23
CA THR A 158 -6.30 33.40 -11.39
C THR A 158 -6.81 34.74 -11.92
N THR A 159 -6.25 35.22 -13.02
CA THR A 159 -6.89 36.24 -13.86
C THR A 159 -8.01 35.59 -14.64
N SER A 160 -9.25 35.80 -14.19
CA SER A 160 -10.45 35.47 -14.94
C SER A 160 -10.60 36.44 -16.11
N LYS A 161 -10.62 35.92 -17.34
CA LYS A 161 -11.18 36.66 -18.48
C LYS A 161 -12.71 36.70 -18.32
N PRO A 162 -13.37 37.87 -18.43
CA PRO A 162 -14.82 37.94 -18.42
C PRO A 162 -15.40 37.41 -19.74
N THR A 163 -16.37 36.52 -19.63
CA THR A 163 -17.22 36.02 -20.72
C THR A 163 -18.10 37.15 -21.28
N PRO A 164 -18.33 37.28 -22.60
CA PRO A 164 -19.20 38.31 -23.13
C PRO A 164 -20.67 38.09 -22.73
N LEU A 165 -21.29 39.13 -22.17
CA LEU A 165 -22.73 39.20 -21.88
C LEU A 165 -23.52 39.20 -23.19
N LYS A 166 -24.53 38.33 -23.30
CA LYS A 166 -25.56 38.41 -24.36
C LYS A 166 -26.46 39.63 -24.10
N PRO A 167 -26.89 40.37 -25.14
CA PRO A 167 -27.79 41.51 -24.97
C PRO A 167 -29.20 41.07 -24.55
N ALA A 168 -29.80 41.87 -23.66
CA ALA A 168 -31.15 41.69 -23.14
C ALA A 168 -32.25 42.01 -24.19
N PRO A 169 -33.43 41.38 -24.12
CA PRO A 169 -34.55 41.67 -25.02
C PRO A 169 -35.18 43.04 -24.72
N PRO A 170 -35.76 43.72 -25.73
CA PRO A 170 -36.34 45.05 -25.58
C PRO A 170 -37.64 45.02 -24.75
N LYS A 171 -37.82 46.03 -23.89
CA LYS A 171 -39.01 46.23 -23.07
C LYS A 171 -40.23 46.62 -23.93
N PRO A 172 -41.44 46.12 -23.64
CA PRO A 172 -42.65 46.55 -24.34
C PRO A 172 -43.02 47.99 -23.94
N ARG A 173 -43.38 48.78 -24.96
CA ARG A 173 -43.85 50.17 -24.85
C ARG A 173 -45.30 50.17 -24.40
N THR A 174 -45.58 50.90 -23.34
CA THR A 174 -46.91 51.21 -22.82
C THR A 174 -47.64 52.17 -23.75
N THR A 175 -48.88 51.83 -24.12
CA THR A 175 -49.88 52.80 -24.57
C THR A 175 -51.12 52.60 -23.72
N GLY A 176 -51.48 53.66 -22.99
CA GLY A 176 -52.64 53.70 -22.11
C GLY A 176 -53.95 53.70 -22.89
N GLY A 177 -55.01 53.25 -22.20
CA GLY A 177 -56.38 53.27 -22.69
C GLY A 177 -57.31 52.74 -21.62
N THR A 178 -58.06 53.66 -21.03
CA THR A 178 -59.00 53.56 -19.90
C THR A 178 -60.19 52.60 -20.06
N LYS A 179 -60.80 52.27 -18.89
CA LYS A 179 -62.24 52.02 -18.61
C LYS A 179 -62.81 50.63 -19.01
N TRP A 180 -63.67 49.91 -18.28
CA TRP A 180 -64.58 50.13 -17.13
C TRP A 180 -64.86 48.81 -16.37
N LEU A 181 -65.41 48.92 -15.15
CA LEU A 181 -66.06 47.87 -14.33
C LEU A 181 -67.23 47.16 -15.06
N ASN A 182 -67.50 45.89 -14.72
CA ASN A 182 -68.73 45.46 -14.02
C ASN A 182 -69.02 43.94 -14.11
N PHE A 183 -69.49 43.42 -12.96
CA PHE A 183 -70.15 42.14 -12.64
C PHE A 183 -69.40 40.81 -12.83
#